data_AF-A0A936G945-F1
#
_entry.id   AF-A0A936G945-F1
#
_cell.length_a   1.000
_cell.length_b   1.000
_cell.length_c   1.000
_cell.angle_alpha   90.00
_cell.angle_beta   90.00
_cell.angle_gamma   90.00
#
_symmetry.space_group_name_H-M   'P 1'
#
loop_
_entity.id
_entity.type
_entity.pdbx_description
1 polymer ?
#
loop_
_entity_poly.entity_id
_entity_poly.type
_entity_poly.pdbx_seq_one_letter_code
_entity_poly.pdbx_strand_id
1 'polypeptide(L)'
;MANRSLPPAVQRDAGFSLARTGWAPNDLDAWIQIPAGEFLYGDEKEKQIIETMFAIQKYPVTNLQFKRFMDDGGYEQQEFWVRMAGNGAWKTESTNYYFRHPLTAKRRTLLLLA
;
A
#
# COMPACT_ATOMS: atom_id res chain seq x y z
N MET A 1 -10.43 15.13 0.57
CA MET A 1 -10.53 14.01 1.53
C MET A 1 -11.82 13.24 1.28
N ALA A 2 -11.86 11.93 1.56
CA ALA A 2 -13.06 11.12 1.38
C ALA A 2 -14.21 11.65 2.26
N ASN A 3 -15.38 11.88 1.65
CA ASN A 3 -16.54 12.36 2.39
C ASN A 3 -17.14 11.23 3.23
N ARG A 4 -16.83 11.23 4.54
CA ARG A 4 -17.28 10.20 5.47
C ARG A 4 -18.76 10.29 5.83
N SER A 5 -19.49 11.31 5.36
CA SER A 5 -20.95 11.38 5.56
C SER A 5 -21.74 10.48 4.60
N LEU A 6 -21.11 9.98 3.53
CA LEU A 6 -21.76 9.09 2.58
C LEU A 6 -21.95 7.68 3.17
N PRO A 7 -23.10 7.02 2.94
CA PRO A 7 -23.29 5.63 3.35
C PRO A 7 -22.21 4.70 2.77
N PRO A 8 -21.78 3.65 3.49
CA PRO A 8 -20.72 2.74 3.02
C PRO A 8 -20.99 2.13 1.63
N ALA A 9 -22.25 1.82 1.30
CA ALA A 9 -22.61 1.29 -0.01
C ALA A 9 -22.31 2.27 -1.15
N VAL A 10 -22.56 3.57 -0.96
CA VAL A 10 -22.27 4.60 -1.96
C VAL A 10 -20.76 4.72 -2.21
N GLN A 11 -19.97 4.68 -1.13
CA GLN A 11 -18.50 4.73 -1.24
C GLN A 11 -17.96 3.50 -2.00
N ARG A 12 -18.50 2.31 -1.70
CA ARG A 12 -18.17 1.06 -2.40
C ARG A 12 -18.51 1.14 -3.89
N ASP A 13 -19.71 1.58 -4.23
CA ASP A 13 -20.19 1.60 -5.62
C ASP A 13 -19.43 2.63 -6.47
N ALA A 14 -19.04 3.76 -5.87
CA ALA A 14 -18.11 4.71 -6.48
C ALA A 14 -16.75 4.05 -6.73
N GLY A 15 -16.20 3.34 -5.74
CA GLY A 15 -14.95 2.59 -5.90
C GLY A 15 -14.99 1.56 -7.03
N PHE A 16 -16.08 0.79 -7.14
CA PHE A 16 -16.27 -0.13 -8.26
C PHE A 16 -16.35 0.58 -9.61
N SER A 17 -16.97 1.75 -9.66
CA SER A 17 -17.09 2.53 -10.89
C SER A 17 -15.72 3.02 -11.37
N LEU A 18 -14.89 3.55 -10.47
CA LEU A 18 -13.51 3.93 -10.78
C LEU A 18 -12.67 2.74 -11.24
N ALA A 19 -12.80 1.59 -10.57
CA ALA A 19 -12.06 0.39 -10.92
C ALA A 19 -12.45 -0.13 -12.32
N ARG A 20 -13.75 -0.14 -12.66
CA ARG A 20 -14.25 -0.60 -13.96
C ARG A 20 -13.85 0.30 -15.11
N THR A 21 -13.75 1.61 -14.88
CA THR A 21 -13.28 2.55 -15.91
C THR A 21 -11.77 2.60 -16.03
N GLY A 22 -11.04 1.89 -15.16
CA GLY A 22 -9.57 1.96 -15.11
C GLY A 22 -9.06 3.34 -14.72
N TRP A 23 -9.90 4.19 -14.12
CA TRP A 23 -9.52 5.55 -13.81
C TRP A 23 -8.54 5.59 -12.63
N ALA A 24 -7.45 6.32 -12.82
CA ALA A 24 -6.52 6.71 -11.77
C ALA A 24 -5.99 8.12 -12.07
N PRO A 25 -5.53 8.87 -11.05
CA PRO A 25 -4.78 10.10 -11.29
C PRO A 25 -3.53 9.80 -12.12
N ASN A 26 -3.19 10.67 -13.08
CA ASN A 26 -1.98 10.53 -13.90
C ASN A 26 -0.70 10.58 -13.07
N ASP A 27 -0.77 11.19 -11.89
CA ASP A 27 0.31 11.38 -10.93
C ASP A 27 0.12 10.51 -9.68
N LEU A 28 -0.56 9.36 -9.81
CA LEU A 28 -0.83 8.45 -8.70
C LEU A 28 0.42 8.09 -7.89
N ASP A 29 1.55 7.87 -8.57
CA ASP A 29 2.83 7.47 -7.97
C ASP A 29 3.74 8.67 -7.66
N ALA A 30 3.20 9.90 -7.64
CA ALA A 30 3.96 11.10 -7.36
C ALA A 30 4.38 11.21 -5.89
N TRP A 31 5.63 11.64 -5.69
CA TRP A 31 6.22 11.94 -4.40
C TRP A 31 6.41 13.44 -4.23
N ILE A 32 6.15 13.94 -3.03
CA ILE A 32 6.37 15.33 -2.63
C ILE A 32 7.64 15.38 -1.79
N GLN A 33 8.59 16.19 -2.21
CA GLN A 33 9.82 16.43 -1.44
C GLN A 33 9.55 17.39 -0.29
N ILE A 34 10.02 17.03 0.90
CA ILE A 34 9.99 17.83 2.10
C ILE A 34 11.44 18.21 2.43
N PRO A 35 11.83 19.49 2.25
CA PRO A 35 13.21 19.91 2.48
C PRO A 35 13.58 19.83 3.97
N ALA A 36 14.87 19.73 4.24
CA ALA A 36 15.41 19.93 5.59
C ALA A 36 15.24 21.40 6.01
N GLY A 37 15.03 21.64 7.30
CA GLY A 37 14.85 22.98 7.84
C GLY A 37 13.92 23.07 9.04
N GLU A 38 13.78 24.30 9.56
CA GLU A 38 12.89 24.63 10.66
C GLU A 38 11.43 24.68 10.20
N PHE A 39 10.52 24.18 11.04
CA PHE A 39 9.08 24.33 10.87
C PHE A 39 8.37 24.40 12.23
N LEU A 40 7.08 24.74 12.22
CA LEU A 40 6.25 24.81 13.42
C LEU A 40 5.38 23.55 13.50
N TYR A 41 5.44 22.84 14.61
CA TYR A 41 4.74 21.59 14.85
C TYR A 41 3.64 21.74 15.91
N GLY A 42 2.53 21.02 15.70
CA GLY A 42 1.39 21.01 16.62
C GLY A 42 0.61 22.33 16.70
N ASP A 43 -0.44 22.33 17.51
CA ASP A 43 -1.31 23.49 17.70
C ASP A 43 -0.58 24.65 18.42
N GLU A 44 0.39 24.31 19.28
CA GLU A 44 1.21 25.26 20.05
C GLU A 44 2.34 25.90 19.22
N LYS A 45 2.52 25.46 17.96
CA LYS A 45 3.54 25.98 17.03
C LYS A 45 4.96 25.89 17.59
N GLU A 46 5.31 24.74 18.15
CA GLU A 46 6.66 24.50 18.62
C GLU A 46 7.64 24.42 17.44
N LYS A 47 8.81 25.06 17.56
CA LYS A 47 9.84 24.97 16.54
C LYS A 47 10.47 23.58 16.56
N GLN A 48 10.43 22.90 15.42
CA GLN A 48 11.06 21.60 15.20
C GLN A 48 11.92 21.67 13.93
N ILE A 49 12.86 20.74 13.79
CA ILE A 49 13.80 20.70 12.65
C ILE A 49 13.68 19.36 11.94
N ILE A 50 13.52 19.41 10.62
CA ILE A 50 13.74 18.25 9.75
C ILE A 50 15.24 18.23 9.43
N GLU A 51 15.96 17.26 10.00
CA GLU A 51 17.41 17.16 9.81
C GLU A 51 17.80 16.76 8.39
N THR A 52 17.03 15.84 7.80
CA THR A 52 17.30 15.29 6.47
C THR A 52 16.07 15.40 5.59
N MET A 53 16.26 15.88 4.35
CA MET A 53 15.21 15.89 3.34
C MET A 53 14.64 14.48 3.15
N PHE A 54 13.32 14.38 3.08
CA PHE A 54 12.63 13.13 2.75
C PHE A 54 11.52 13.40 1.74
N ALA A 55 10.88 12.35 1.25
CA ALA A 55 9.72 12.47 0.38
C ALA A 55 8.56 11.64 0.93
N ILE A 56 7.34 12.15 0.73
CA ILE A 56 6.10 11.45 1.07
C ILE A 56 5.22 11.35 -0.17
N GLN A 57 4.48 10.26 -0.32
CA GLN A 57 3.55 10.16 -1.45
C GLN A 57 2.47 11.24 -1.36
N LYS A 58 2.09 11.78 -2.52
CA LYS A 58 1.00 12.74 -2.64
C LYS A 58 -0.34 12.15 -2.18
N TYR A 59 -0.53 10.85 -2.37
CA TYR A 59 -1.72 10.11 -2.00
C TYR A 59 -1.38 8.98 -1.02
N PRO A 60 -2.30 8.57 -0.13
CA PRO A 60 -2.17 7.31 0.58
C PRO A 60 -2.12 6.14 -0.40
N VAL A 61 -1.50 5.03 0.03
CA VAL A 61 -1.43 3.80 -0.77
C VAL A 61 -2.83 3.36 -1.17
N THR A 62 -3.04 3.17 -2.48
CA THR A 62 -4.34 2.80 -3.07
C THR A 62 -4.47 1.29 -3.27
N ASN A 63 -5.70 0.79 -3.41
CA ASN A 63 -5.95 -0.61 -3.78
C ASN A 63 -5.30 -1.00 -5.11
N LEU A 64 -5.13 -0.05 -6.05
CA LEU A 64 -4.45 -0.31 -7.32
C LEU A 64 -2.95 -0.55 -7.11
N GLN A 65 -2.28 0.29 -6.30
CA GLN A 65 -0.88 0.09 -5.94
C GLN A 65 -0.68 -1.18 -5.11
N PHE A 66 -1.59 -1.46 -4.17
CA PHE A 66 -1.56 -2.70 -3.39
C PHE A 66 -1.76 -3.94 -4.27
N LYS A 67 -2.58 -3.85 -5.32
CA LYS A 67 -2.68 -4.92 -6.32
C LYS A 67 -1.36 -5.16 -7.05
N ARG A 68 -0.61 -4.11 -7.42
CA ARG A 68 0.73 -4.27 -8.03
C ARG A 68 1.68 -5.00 -7.09
N PHE A 69 1.66 -4.67 -5.79
CA PHE A 69 2.42 -5.38 -4.77
C PHE A 69 2.06 -6.87 -4.70
N MET A 70 0.76 -7.21 -4.68
CA MET A 70 0.33 -8.61 -4.67
C MET A 70 0.70 -9.35 -5.97
N ASP A 71 0.53 -8.69 -7.12
CA ASP A 71 0.83 -9.28 -8.44
C ASP A 71 2.35 -9.55 -8.61
N ASP A 72 3.20 -8.79 -7.92
CA ASP A 72 4.66 -8.98 -7.88
C ASP A 72 5.12 -9.99 -6.80
N GLY A 73 4.19 -10.69 -6.16
CA GLY A 73 4.51 -11.69 -5.14
C GLY A 73 5.02 -11.07 -3.84
N GLY A 74 4.54 -9.88 -3.47
CA GLY A 74 5.00 -9.17 -2.29
C GLY A 74 4.73 -9.89 -0.96
N TYR A 75 3.81 -10.85 -0.93
CA TYR A 75 3.59 -11.71 0.24
C TYR A 75 4.62 -12.86 0.32
N GLU A 76 5.19 -13.24 -0.81
CA GLU A 76 6.14 -14.33 -0.98
C GLU A 76 7.60 -13.87 -0.75
N GLN A 77 7.88 -12.58 -0.96
CA GLN A 77 9.18 -11.95 -0.76
C GLN A 77 9.44 -11.65 0.72
N GLN A 78 10.15 -12.54 1.41
CA GLN A 78 10.39 -12.45 2.86
C GLN A 78 11.14 -11.17 3.26
N GLU A 79 12.01 -10.64 2.41
CA GLU A 79 12.79 -9.42 2.65
C GLU A 79 11.94 -8.20 3.04
N PHE A 80 10.69 -8.10 2.56
CA PHE A 80 9.76 -7.03 2.92
C PHE A 80 9.25 -7.13 4.37
N TRP A 81 9.44 -8.29 5.00
CA TRP A 81 8.91 -8.63 6.31
C TRP A 81 10.01 -8.88 7.36
N VAL A 82 11.29 -8.85 6.95
CA VAL A 82 12.46 -9.04 7.82
C VAL A 82 12.79 -7.75 8.58
N ARG A 83 11.87 -7.27 9.43
CA ARG A 83 12.20 -6.31 10.53
C ARG A 83 11.12 -6.10 11.59
N MET A 84 10.43 -7.15 12.03
CA MET A 84 9.53 -7.09 13.20
C MET A 84 9.83 -8.18 14.23
N ALA A 85 11.11 -8.48 14.47
CA ALA A 85 11.57 -9.42 15.51
C ALA A 85 12.15 -8.71 16.75
N GLY A 86 11.76 -7.45 16.98
CA GLY A 86 11.92 -6.79 18.27
C GLY A 86 10.61 -6.91 19.04
N ASN A 87 10.57 -7.78 20.06
CA ASN A 87 9.55 -7.80 21.13
C ASN A 87 8.10 -8.20 20.74
N GLY A 88 7.90 -8.89 19.63
CA GLY A 88 6.61 -9.51 19.31
C GLY A 88 6.73 -10.42 18.10
N ALA A 89 7.35 -11.60 18.30
CA ALA A 89 7.38 -12.63 17.27
C ALA A 89 5.97 -12.80 16.69
N TRP A 90 5.83 -12.70 15.37
CA TRP A 90 4.65 -13.26 14.71
C TRP A 90 4.57 -14.71 15.19
N LYS A 91 3.51 -15.07 15.91
CA LYS A 91 3.27 -16.47 16.22
C LYS A 91 3.17 -17.19 14.90
N THR A 92 4.16 -18.01 14.62
CA THR A 92 4.24 -18.91 13.47
C THR A 92 3.24 -20.05 13.66
N GLU A 93 1.96 -19.73 13.85
CA GLU A 93 0.83 -20.66 13.80
C GLU A 93 -0.11 -20.20 12.70
N SER A 94 0.43 -20.08 11.48
CA SER A 94 -0.31 -20.19 10.22
C SER A 94 0.64 -19.97 9.05
N THR A 95 1.80 -20.64 9.07
CA THR A 95 2.54 -20.94 7.85
C THR A 95 1.68 -21.87 6.99
N ASN A 96 0.69 -21.30 6.29
CA ASN A 96 0.04 -21.83 5.08
C ASN A 96 -1.24 -21.09 4.65
N TYR A 97 -1.78 -20.12 5.42
CA TYR A 97 -3.08 -19.51 5.03
C TYR A 97 -2.93 -18.36 4.03
N TYR A 98 -1.90 -17.51 4.15
CA TYR A 98 -1.69 -16.36 3.24
C TYR A 98 -0.82 -16.68 2.01
N PHE A 99 -0.02 -17.74 2.04
CA PHE A 99 0.80 -18.18 0.89
C PHE A 99 -0.02 -18.89 -0.21
N ARG A 100 -1.32 -19.08 -0.01
CA ARG A 100 -2.22 -19.76 -0.96
C ARG A 100 -3.49 -18.95 -1.19
N HIS A 101 -3.35 -17.67 -1.54
CA HIS A 101 -4.49 -16.90 -2.00
C HIS A 101 -5.01 -17.51 -3.34
N PRO A 102 -6.31 -17.83 -3.49
CA PRO A 102 -6.83 -18.47 -4.71
C PRO A 102 -6.71 -17.62 -5.99
N LEU A 103 -6.32 -16.35 -5.89
CA LEU A 103 -6.14 -15.45 -7.02
C LEU A 103 -4.75 -15.56 -7.69
N THR A 104 -3.75 -16.13 -7.02
CA THR A 104 -2.40 -16.36 -7.59
C THR A 104 -2.25 -17.76 -8.23
N ALA A 105 -3.26 -18.64 -8.11
CA ALA A 105 -3.18 -20.02 -8.59
C ALA A 105 -3.36 -20.22 -10.12
N LYS A 106 -3.61 -19.16 -10.90
CA LYS A 106 -3.79 -19.27 -12.36
C LYS A 106 -2.62 -18.65 -13.12
N ARG A 107 -1.49 -19.35 -13.21
CA ARG A 107 -0.50 -19.25 -14.32
C ARG A 107 0.66 -20.21 -14.07
N ARG A 108 0.43 -21.50 -14.25
CA ARG A 108 1.46 -22.50 -14.55
C ARG A 108 0.77 -23.80 -14.94
N THR A 109 0.60 -24.02 -16.24
CA THR A 109 0.76 -25.30 -16.95
C THR A 109 0.18 -25.15 -18.35
N LEU A 110 1.02 -24.77 -19.31
CA LEU A 110 0.86 -25.08 -20.72
C LEU A 110 2.21 -24.88 -21.38
N LEU A 111 3.04 -25.93 -21.33
CA LEU A 111 4.11 -26.25 -22.28
C LEU A 111 4.85 -27.48 -21.74
N LEU A 112 4.57 -28.62 -22.36
CA LEU A 112 5.47 -29.76 -22.65
C LEU A 112 4.66 -31.07 -22.64
N LEU A 113 4.31 -31.52 -23.84
CA LEU A 113 4.51 -32.89 -24.33
C LEU A 113 4.25 -32.85 -25.84
N ALA A 114 5.34 -32.59 -26.58
CA ALA A 114 5.63 -33.25 -27.85
C ALA A 114 6.56 -34.42 -27.53
#